data_AF-A0A926S2H8-F1
#
_entry.id   AF-A0A926S2H8-F1
#
_cell.length_a   1.000
_cell.length_b   1.000
_cell.length_c   1.000
_cell.angle_alpha   90.00
_cell.angle_beta   90.00
_cell.angle_gamma   90.00
#
_symmetry.space_group_name_H-M   'P 1'
#
loop_
_entity.id
_entity.type
_entity.pdbx_description
1 polymer ?
#
loop_
_entity_poly.entity_id
_entity_poly.type
_entity_poly.pdbx_seq_one_letter_code
_entity_poly.pdbx_strand_id
1 'polypeptide(L)' 'MGNSEKGKKIVLLLIIFSLLMTATPIVILANKIQPFVLGIPFFAFWNIFWPFMLFVLVVVYSKIVDSKPDEQ' A
#
# COMPACT_ATOMS: atom_id res chain seq x y z
N MET A 1 2.14 16.65 -19.93
CA MET A 1 1.84 16.23 -18.54
C MET A 1 3.16 16.01 -17.81
N GLY A 2 3.57 16.97 -16.97
CA GLY A 2 4.92 17.00 -16.37
C GLY A 2 5.21 15.75 -15.53
N ASN A 3 6.48 15.33 -15.49
CA ASN A 3 6.91 14.11 -14.81
C ASN A 3 6.50 14.05 -13.32
N SER A 4 6.38 15.21 -12.67
CA SER A 4 5.91 15.33 -11.28
C SER A 4 4.46 14.87 -11.07
N GLU A 5 3.54 15.21 -11.99
CA GLU A 5 2.13 14.80 -11.91
C GLU A 5 1.96 13.29 -12.14
N LYS A 6 2.77 12.73 -13.04
CA LYS A 6 2.83 11.28 -13.24
C LYS A 6 3.28 10.57 -11.96
N GLY A 7 4.32 11.08 -11.30
CA GLY A 7 4.83 10.54 -10.03
C GLY A 7 3.77 10.53 -8.93
N LYS A 8 3.05 11.65 -8.74
CA LYS A 8 1.93 11.74 -7.77
C LYS A 8 0.85 10.70 -8.04
N LYS A 9 0.43 10.56 -9.30
CA LYS A 9 -0.59 9.57 -9.70
C LYS A 9 -0.12 8.13 -9.44
N ILE A 10 1.14 7.82 -9.71
CA ILE A 10 1.70 6.49 -9.44
C ILE A 10 1.67 6.21 -7.93
N VAL A 11 2.12 7.14 -7.10
CA VAL A 11 2.09 6.96 -5.63
C VAL A 11 0.65 6.82 -5.13
N LEU A 12 -0.29 7.61 -5.66
CA LEU A 12 -1.71 7.49 -5.32
C LEU A 12 -2.27 6.10 -5.68
N LEU A 13 -1.95 5.58 -6.87
CA LEU A 13 -2.36 4.24 -7.29
C LEU A 13 -1.78 3.16 -6.36
N LEU A 14 -0.52 3.32 -5.93
CA LEU A 14 0.11 2.42 -4.96
C LEU A 14 -0.54 2.49 -3.58
N ILE A 15 -0.97 3.68 -3.12
CA ILE A 15 -1.73 3.86 -1.86
C ILE A 15 -3.05 3.10 -1.92
N ILE A 16 -3.82 3.29 -3.00
CA ILE A 16 -5.11 2.61 -3.20
C ILE A 16 -4.89 1.09 -3.24
N PHE A 17 -3.87 0.63 -3.97
CA PHE A 17 -3.55 -0.78 -4.04
C PHE A 17 -3.19 -1.36 -2.66
N SER A 18 -2.28 -0.72 -1.92
CA SER A 18 -1.93 -1.16 -0.56
C SER A 18 -3.14 -1.18 0.36
N LEU A 19 -4.04 -0.20 0.27
CA LEU A 19 -5.27 -0.16 1.06
C LEU A 19 -6.19 -1.35 0.76
N LEU A 20 -6.37 -1.70 -0.52
CA LEU A 20 -7.13 -2.88 -0.93
C LEU A 20 -6.50 -4.17 -0.38
N MET A 21 -5.18 -4.26 -0.37
CA MET A 21 -4.45 -5.43 0.13
C MET A 21 -4.53 -5.59 1.64
N THR A 22 -4.75 -4.50 2.39
CA THR A 22 -5.07 -4.56 3.83
C THR A 22 -6.43 -5.18 4.13
N ALA A 23 -7.43 -4.92 3.28
CA ALA A 23 -8.81 -5.37 3.50
C ALA A 23 -9.19 -6.64 2.72
N THR A 24 -8.27 -7.17 1.92
CA THR A 24 -8.58 -8.25 0.98
C THR A 24 -8.90 -9.57 1.68
N PRO A 25 -9.95 -10.30 1.26
CA PRO A 25 -10.22 -11.65 1.75
C PRO A 25 -9.19 -12.68 1.27
N ILE A 26 -8.28 -12.32 0.35
CA ILE A 26 -7.22 -13.19 -0.17
C ILE A 26 -6.34 -13.72 0.97
N VAL A 27 -6.09 -12.91 2.01
CA VAL A 27 -5.29 -13.35 3.15
C VAL A 27 -5.95 -14.51 3.89
N ILE A 28 -7.28 -14.52 4.01
CA ILE A 28 -8.02 -15.62 4.65
C ILE A 28 -8.03 -16.84 3.75
N LEU A 29 -8.19 -16.65 2.44
CA LEU A 29 -8.18 -17.74 1.45
C LEU A 29 -6.84 -18.47 1.40
N ALA A 30 -5.73 -17.73 1.44
CA ALA A 30 -4.38 -18.27 1.45
C ALA A 30 -3.97 -18.92 2.79
N ASN A 31 -4.70 -18.60 3.87
CA ASN A 31 -4.47 -19.13 5.22
C ASN A 31 -5.58 -20.08 5.68
N LYS A 32 -6.37 -20.65 4.77
CA LYS A 32 -7.36 -21.68 5.13
C LYS A 32 -6.69 -22.85 5.87
N ILE A 33 -7.40 -23.35 6.89
CA ILE A 33 -6.95 -24.46 7.75
C ILE A 33 -6.72 -25.73 6.91
N GLN A 34 -7.48 -25.92 5.83
CA GLN A 34 -7.29 -26.98 4.85
C GLN A 34 -7.57 -26.49 3.42
N PRO A 35 -6.66 -26.75 2.45
CA PRO A 35 -5.26 -27.10 2.63
C PRO A 35 -4.45 -25.89 3.17
N PHE A 36 -3.48 -26.15 4.03
CA PHE A 36 -2.63 -25.11 4.61
C PHE A 36 -1.61 -24.63 3.55
N VAL A 37 -1.94 -23.56 2.82
CA VAL A 37 -1.11 -23.12 1.69
C VAL A 37 0.13 -22.35 2.15
N LEU A 38 -0.03 -21.36 3.05
CA LEU A 38 1.07 -20.49 3.51
C LEU A 38 1.16 -20.34 5.03
N GLY A 39 0.02 -20.31 5.73
CA GLY A 39 -0.04 -20.41 7.19
C GLY A 39 0.23 -19.13 7.98
N ILE A 40 0.27 -19.29 9.32
CA ILE A 40 0.40 -18.19 10.29
C ILE A 40 1.55 -17.21 10.00
N PRO A 41 2.77 -17.63 9.60
CA PRO A 41 3.84 -16.70 9.28
C PRO A 41 3.50 -15.74 8.12
N PHE A 42 2.85 -16.25 7.07
CA PHE A 42 2.40 -15.44 5.94
C PHE A 42 1.24 -14.52 6.35
N PHE A 43 0.29 -15.00 7.15
CA PHE A 43 -0.78 -14.18 7.69
C PHE A 43 -0.23 -12.98 8.48
N ALA A 44 0.72 -13.22 9.38
CA ALA A 44 1.35 -12.17 10.18
C ALA A 44 2.13 -11.18 9.30
N PHE A 45 2.96 -11.70 8.37
CA PHE A 45 3.68 -10.86 7.41
C PHE A 45 2.73 -9.96 6.62
N TRP A 46 1.64 -10.51 6.07
CA TRP A 46 0.67 -9.77 5.27
C TRP A 46 0.00 -8.63 6.06
N ASN A 47 -0.44 -8.93 7.29
CA ASN A 47 -1.12 -7.96 8.15
C ASN A 47 -0.19 -6.88 8.71
N ILE A 48 1.13 -7.06 8.67
CA ILE A 48 2.10 -6.04 9.08
C ILE A 48 2.59 -5.26 7.86
N PHE A 49 2.90 -5.97 6.77
CA PHE A 49 3.53 -5.41 5.57
C PHE A 49 2.64 -4.37 4.87
N TRP A 50 1.36 -4.67 4.63
CA TRP A 50 0.50 -3.75 3.88
C TRP A 50 0.15 -2.46 4.62
N PRO A 51 -0.19 -2.48 5.93
CA PRO A 51 -0.32 -1.24 6.70
C PRO A 51 0.97 -0.43 6.77
N PHE A 52 2.11 -1.11 6.93
CA PHE A 52 3.41 -0.43 6.97
C PHE A 52 3.74 0.24 5.63
N MET A 53 3.53 -0.46 4.51
CA MET A 53 3.70 0.10 3.16
C MET A 53 2.75 1.27 2.92
N LEU A 54 1.49 1.17 3.38
CA LEU A 54 0.53 2.28 3.29
C LEU A 54 1.04 3.51 4.04
N PHE A 55 1.54 3.35 5.27
CA PHE A 55 2.14 4.43 6.05
C PHE A 55 3.31 5.10 5.30
N VAL A 56 4.26 4.31 4.79
CA VAL A 56 5.41 4.81 4.03
C VAL A 56 4.96 5.58 2.78
N LEU A 57 4.00 5.03 2.02
CA LEU A 57 3.49 5.65 0.80
C LEU A 57 2.78 6.98 1.09
N VAL A 58 2.02 7.06 2.19
CA VAL A 58 1.37 8.32 2.62
C VAL A 58 2.42 9.36 2.99
N VAL A 59 3.45 8.99 3.75
CA VAL A 59 4.55 9.91 4.09
C VAL A 59 5.25 10.42 2.81
N VAL A 60 5.54 9.53 1.87
CA VAL A 60 6.13 9.90 0.57
C VAL A 60 5.21 10.82 -0.21
N TYR A 61 3.90 10.52 -0.26
CA TYR A 61 2.92 11.36 -0.94
C TYR A 61 2.86 12.76 -0.32
N SER A 62 2.81 12.88 1.00
CA SER A 62 2.85 14.16 1.71
C SER A 62 4.09 14.97 1.33
N LYS A 63 5.27 14.35 1.32
CA LYS A 63 6.51 15.03 0.90
C LYS A 63 6.45 15.50 -0.56
N ILE A 64 5.86 14.73 -1.47
CA ILE A 64 5.71 15.12 -2.88
C ILE A 64 4.68 16.25 -3.06
N VAL A 65 3.64 16.27 -2.22
CA VAL A 65 2.65 17.36 -2.19
C VAL A 65 3.30 18.65 -1.67
N ASP A 66 3.99 18.58 -0.53
CA ASP A 66 4.66 19.71 0.12
C ASP A 66 5.86 20.25 -0.69
N SER A 67 6.47 19.43 -1.55
CA SER A 67 7.60 19.84 -2.40
C SER A 67 7.21 20.77 -3.56
N LYS A 68 5.91 21.01 -3.79
CA LYS A 68 5.49 22.14 -4.61
C LYS A 68 5.38 23.34 -3.66
N PRO A 69 6.37 24.25 -3.59
CA PRO A 69 6.13 25.52 -2.93
C PRO A 69 4.95 26.16 -3.67
N ASP A 70 3.98 26.64 -2.91
CA ASP A 70 2.79 27.29 -3.43
C ASP A 70 3.20 28.24 -4.57
N GLU A 71 2.72 28.01 -5.79
CA GLU A 71 2.62 29.08 -6.77
C GLU A 71 1.64 30.08 -6.13
N GLN A 72 2.18 31.04 -5.38
CA GLN A 72 1.52 32.32 -5.10
C GLN A 72 1.47 33.15 -6.38
#